data_AF-A0ABD7HEZ6-F1
#
_entry.id   AF-A0ABD7HEZ6-F1
#
_cell.length_a   1.000
_cell.length_b   1.000
_cell.length_c   1.000
_cell.angle_alpha   90.00
_cell.angle_beta   90.00
_cell.angle_gamma   90.00
#
_symmetry.space_group_name_H-M   'P 1'
#
loop_
_entity.id
_entity.type
_entity.pdbx_description
1 polymer ?
#
loop_
_entity_poly.entity_id
_entity_poly.type
_entity_poly.pdbx_seq_one_letter_code
_entity_poly.pdbx_strand_id
1 'polypeptide(L)'
;MDRAVVVLANQVLLGDIGSHQMTLSPRCAREHGQTIQSLHLGRQLAWVRLSTGDWLALVVIEAHTADAVNSLTMTLWLQRHQFMLA
;
A
#
# COMPACT_ATOMS: atom_id res chain seq x y z
N MET A 1 11.63 -0.04 13.91
CA MET A 1 10.82 -1.27 14.04
C MET A 1 10.73 -1.85 12.67
N ASP A 2 11.09 -3.11 12.48
CA ASP A 2 11.15 -3.73 11.17
C ASP A 2 10.36 -5.04 11.23
N ARG A 3 9.19 -5.08 10.61
CA ARG A 3 8.27 -6.23 10.69
C ARG A 3 7.42 -6.41 9.46
N ALA A 4 7.07 -7.66 9.18
CA ALA A 4 6.18 -8.03 8.10
C ALA A 4 4.74 -7.56 8.40
N VAL A 5 4.08 -7.04 7.37
CA VAL A 5 2.69 -6.61 7.41
C VAL A 5 1.98 -7.02 6.13
N VAL A 6 0.67 -7.18 6.19
CA VAL A 6 -0.19 -7.34 5.01
C VAL A 6 -0.97 -6.05 4.81
N VAL A 7 -0.78 -5.42 3.65
CA VAL A 7 -1.42 -4.16 3.25
C VAL A 7 -2.70 -4.46 2.47
N LEU A 8 -3.78 -3.77 2.83
CA LEU A 8 -5.04 -3.78 2.09
C LEU A 8 -4.95 -2.78 0.94
N ALA A 9 -4.36 -3.19 -0.19
CA ALA A 9 -4.04 -2.28 -1.31
C ALA A 9 -5.28 -1.67 -1.98
N ASN A 10 -6.44 -2.30 -1.80
CA ASN A 10 -7.75 -1.78 -2.19
C ASN A 10 -8.16 -0.49 -1.44
N GLN A 11 -7.43 -0.07 -0.39
CA GLN A 11 -7.73 1.14 0.39
C GLN A 11 -6.66 2.25 0.26
N VAL A 12 -5.65 2.06 -0.60
CA VAL A 12 -4.42 2.88 -0.56
C VAL A 12 -4.15 3.64 -1.85
N LEU A 13 -4.63 3.17 -3.01
CA LEU A 13 -4.10 3.61 -4.31
C LEU A 13 -4.90 4.74 -5.01
N LEU A 14 -5.12 5.88 -4.36
CA LEU A 14 -5.54 7.11 -5.05
C LEU A 14 -5.16 8.33 -4.20
N GLY A 15 -3.99 8.90 -4.54
CA GLY A 15 -3.71 10.35 -4.69
C GLY A 15 -3.91 11.33 -3.53
N ASP A 16 -4.80 11.08 -2.59
CA ASP A 16 -5.12 11.99 -1.50
C ASP A 16 -5.09 11.26 -0.17
N ILE A 17 -4.65 12.00 0.83
CA ILE A 17 -4.56 11.57 2.22
C ILE A 17 -5.97 11.14 2.68
N GLY A 18 -6.21 9.84 2.76
CA GLY A 18 -7.40 9.29 3.40
C GLY A 18 -8.33 8.51 2.47
N SER A 19 -8.68 7.32 2.96
CA SER A 19 -9.89 6.55 2.65
C SER A 19 -10.54 6.80 1.29
N HIS A 20 -10.03 6.16 0.24
CA HIS A 20 -10.90 5.75 -0.86
C HIS A 20 -10.81 4.23 -1.02
N GLN A 21 -11.90 3.57 -0.60
CA GLN A 21 -12.13 2.16 -0.83
C GLN A 21 -12.29 1.96 -2.34
N MET A 22 -11.27 1.42 -2.98
CA MET A 22 -11.34 0.94 -4.35
C MET A 22 -11.68 -0.53 -4.37
N THR A 23 -12.80 -0.89 -4.97
CA THR A 23 -13.11 -2.31 -5.22
C THR A 23 -12.14 -2.95 -6.22
N LEU A 24 -11.37 -2.14 -6.96
CA LEU A 24 -10.55 -2.57 -8.11
C LEU A 24 -9.37 -1.60 -8.35
N SER A 25 -8.22 -2.07 -8.87
CA SER A 25 -7.01 -1.27 -9.17
C SER A 25 -7.31 -0.02 -10.03
N PRO A 26 -6.56 1.10 -9.96
CA PRO A 26 -6.81 2.27 -10.80
C PRO A 26 -6.82 1.94 -12.30
N ARG A 27 -7.60 2.69 -13.08
CA ARG A 27 -7.84 2.38 -14.49
C ARG A 27 -6.56 2.37 -15.33
N CYS A 28 -5.63 3.28 -15.09
CA CYS A 28 -4.32 3.29 -15.75
C CYS A 28 -3.48 2.03 -15.45
N ALA A 29 -3.55 1.50 -14.22
CA ALA A 29 -2.91 0.26 -13.85
C ALA A 29 -3.52 -0.94 -14.60
N ARG A 30 -4.86 -0.98 -14.72
CA ARG A 30 -5.55 -2.05 -15.48
C ARG A 30 -5.27 -2.01 -16.98
N GLU A 31 -5.23 -0.82 -17.57
CA GLU A 31 -4.99 -0.62 -19.00
C GLU A 31 -3.57 -1.04 -19.43
N HIS A 32 -2.61 -1.04 -18.51
CA HIS A 32 -1.24 -1.49 -18.75
C HIS A 32 -0.92 -2.87 -18.13
N GLY A 33 -1.95 -3.66 -17.76
CA GLY A 33 -1.75 -5.03 -17.28
C GLY A 33 -1.14 -5.14 -15.88
N GLN A 34 -1.21 -4.09 -15.05
CA GLN A 34 -0.82 -4.18 -13.65
C GLN A 34 -1.99 -4.76 -12.84
N THR A 35 -1.84 -6.02 -12.40
CA THR A 35 -2.77 -6.64 -11.45
C THR A 35 -2.32 -6.28 -10.03
N ILE A 36 -2.99 -5.33 -9.39
CA ILE A 36 -2.75 -5.03 -7.97
C ILE A 36 -3.56 -6.04 -7.15
N GLN A 37 -2.87 -6.95 -6.46
CA GLN A 37 -3.51 -7.90 -5.57
C GLN A 37 -4.20 -7.15 -4.43
N SER A 38 -5.36 -7.61 -3.96
CA SER A 38 -6.06 -6.90 -2.86
C SER A 38 -5.28 -6.92 -1.54
N LEU A 39 -4.35 -7.88 -1.40
CA LEU A 39 -3.45 -8.04 -0.28
C LEU A 39 -2.01 -8.01 -0.78
N HIS A 40 -1.17 -7.15 -0.19
CA HIS A 40 0.25 -7.09 -0.50
C HIS A 40 1.07 -7.33 0.76
N LEU A 41 2.01 -8.27 0.69
CA LEU A 41 3.02 -8.42 1.74
C LEU A 41 3.96 -7.22 1.70
N GLY A 42 4.22 -6.65 2.85
CA GLY A 42 5.05 -5.47 3.02
C GLY A 42 5.85 -5.52 4.30
N ARG A 43 6.65 -4.48 4.49
CA ARG A 43 7.50 -4.31 5.67
C ARG A 43 7.26 -2.94 6.28
N GLN A 44 6.78 -2.92 7.52
CA GLN A 44 6.65 -1.68 8.28
C GLN A 44 8.01 -1.31 8.86
N LEU A 45 8.48 -0.11 8.53
CA LEU A 45 9.79 0.41 8.93
C LEU A 45 9.69 1.40 10.11
N ALA A 46 8.60 2.17 10.18
CA ALA A 46 8.45 3.22 11.17
C ALA A 46 6.99 3.58 11.46
N TRP A 47 6.83 4.36 12.53
CA TRP A 47 5.66 5.19 12.81
C TRP A 47 6.13 6.64 12.78
N VAL A 48 5.38 7.50 12.10
CA VAL A 48 5.61 8.94 12.05
C VAL A 48 4.39 9.65 12.61
N ARG A 49 4.62 10.60 13.52
CA ARG A 49 3.56 11.41 14.11
C ARG A 49 3.38 12.69 13.30
N LEU A 50 2.15 12.97 12.89
CA LEU A 50 1.78 14.21 12.23
C LEU A 50 1.66 15.36 13.23
N SER A 51 1.76 16.60 12.76
CA SER A 51 1.52 17.80 13.58
C SER A 51 0.09 17.86 14.14
N THR A 52 -0.87 17.21 13.47
CA THR A 52 -2.26 17.05 13.95
C THR A 52 -2.38 16.12 15.16
N GLY A 53 -1.31 15.38 15.48
CA GLY A 53 -1.29 14.38 16.55
C GLY A 53 -1.54 12.95 16.07
N ASP A 54 -1.98 12.77 14.82
CA ASP A 54 -2.22 11.46 14.19
C ASP A 54 -0.92 10.71 13.89
N TRP A 55 -1.05 9.42 13.57
CA TRP A 55 0.08 8.54 13.27
C TRP A 55 -0.06 7.88 11.90
N LEU A 56 1.03 7.87 11.14
CA LEU A 56 1.17 7.13 9.89
C LEU A 56 2.30 6.11 9.99
N ALA A 57 2.04 4.90 9.52
CA ALA A 57 3.04 3.87 9.35
C ALA A 57 3.74 4.08 8.01
N LEU A 58 5.06 3.99 8.03
CA LEU A 58 5.87 3.87 6.82
C LEU A 58 5.98 2.39 6.46
N VAL A 59 5.38 1.99 5.35
CA VAL A 59 5.37 0.60 4.88
C VAL A 59 5.93 0.53 3.47
N VAL A 60 6.86 -0.39 3.24
CA VAL A 60 7.38 -0.68 1.90
C VAL A 60 6.74 -1.96 1.39
N ILE A 61 6.25 -1.93 0.15
CA ILE A 61 5.75 -3.11 -0.57
C ILE A 61 6.51 -3.30 -1.88
N GLU A 62 6.53 -4.53 -2.37
CA GLU A 62 6.91 -4.83 -3.74
C GLU A 62 5.64 -5.14 -4.55
N ALA A 63 5.47 -4.44 -5.66
CA ALA A 63 4.38 -4.67 -6.60
C ALA A 63 4.97 -5.21 -7.90
N HIS A 64 4.33 -6.23 -8.46
CA HIS A 64 4.73 -6.83 -9.73
C HIS A 64 3.70 -6.50 -10.81
N THR A 65 4.16 -6.38 -12.06
CA THR A 65 3.27 -6.41 -13.23
C THR A 65 2.63 -7.80 -13.36
N ALA A 66 1.49 -7.93 -14.05
CA ALA A 66 0.79 -9.22 -14.11
C ALA A 66 1.58 -10.32 -14.83
N ASP A 67 2.50 -9.94 -15.70
CA ASP A 67 3.45 -10.84 -16.36
C ASP A 67 4.67 -11.20 -15.48
N ALA A 68 4.76 -10.63 -14.28
CA ALA A 68 5.89 -10.74 -13.34
C ALA A 68 7.25 -10.33 -13.92
N VAL A 69 7.27 -9.69 -15.10
CA VAL A 69 8.51 -9.29 -15.79
C VAL A 69 9.10 -8.02 -15.18
N ASN A 70 8.26 -7.20 -14.53
CA ASN A 70 8.68 -5.97 -13.90
C ASN A 70 8.22 -5.89 -12.44
N SER A 71 9.09 -5.35 -11.57
CA SER A 71 8.76 -5.07 -10.19
C SER A 71 9.01 -3.60 -9.85
N LEU A 72 8.18 -3.07 -8.96
CA LEU A 72 8.29 -1.72 -8.43
C LEU A 72 8.22 -1.79 -6.92
N THR A 73 9.24 -1.26 -6.26
CA THR A 73 9.21 -1.01 -4.82
C THR A 73 8.43 0.29 -4.55
N MET A 74 7.41 0.23 -3.71
CA MET A 74 6.58 1.38 -3.35
C MET A 74 6.64 1.65 -1.85
N THR A 75 6.77 2.94 -1.52
CA THR A 75 6.67 3.43 -0.14
C THR A 75 5.26 3.96 0.08
N LEU A 76 4.58 3.42 1.10
CA LEU A 76 3.21 3.74 1.45
C LEU A 76 3.16 4.37 2.85
N TRP A 77 2.33 5.41 2.98
CA TRP A 77 2.02 6.06 4.26
C TRP A 77 0.63 5.63 4.69
N LEU A 78 0.56 4.76 5.70
CA LEU A 78 -0.67 4.04 6.05
C LEU A 78 -1.15 4.34 7.46
N GLN A 79 -2.46 4.51 7.63
CA GLN A 79 -3.12 4.49 8.93
C GLN A 79 -3.21 3.05 9.46
N ARG A 80 -3.33 2.89 10.78
CA ARG A 80 -3.28 1.58 11.46
C ARG A 80 -4.27 0.53 10.93
N HIS A 81 -5.43 0.97 10.43
CA HIS A 81 -6.48 0.08 9.94
C HIS A 81 -6.28 -0.38 8.48
N GLN A 82 -5.34 0.21 7.75
CA GLN A 82 -5.07 -0.11 6.33
C GLN A 82 -4.09 -1.29 6.16
N PHE A 83 -3.58 -1.84 7.26
CA PHE A 83 -2.69 -3.00 7.25
C PHE A 83 -2.80 -3.81 8.54
N MET A 84 -2.40 -5.08 8.45
CA MET A 84 -2.37 -6.02 9.57
C MET A 84 -0.95 -6.57 9.73
N LEU A 85 -0.65 -7.09 10.93
CA LEU A 85 0.58 -7.86 11.11
C LEU A 85 0.45 -9.17 10.34
N ALA A 86 1.53 -9.59 9.68
CA ALA A 86 1.62 -10.86 8.98
C ALA A 86 1.93 -12.02 9.94
#